data_AF-A0A438XAY0-F1
#
_entry.id   AF-A0A438XAY0-F1
#
_cell.length_a   1.000
_cell.length_b   1.000
_cell.length_c   1.000
_cell.angle_alpha   90.00
_cell.angle_beta   90.00
_cell.angle_gamma   90.00
#
_symmetry.space_group_name_H-M   'P 1'
#
loop_
_entity.id
_entity.type
_entity.pdbx_description
1 polymer ?
#
loop_
_entity_poly.entity_id
_entity_poly.type
_entity_poly.pdbx_seq_one_letter_code
_entity_poly.pdbx_strand_id
1 'polypeptide(L)'
;KLQDYKHEQTRERITQIYNEVLESPNNIALQKRLKEVAPELYDLYQFARASERNDANEFKKLSQSSNEIVKTFAEYSYASLSRDKNLLGKSPILKEMSALQEVNLLYEENSKDAIKKAHQSLSTIPLSSSLYAIISVLKHYGMLEDIQQNPSKPTNLKKETIQGTH
;
A
#
# COMPACT_ATOMS: atom_id res chain seq x y z
N LYS A 1 -7.43 -33.02 31.21
CA LYS A 1 -8.86 -33.01 31.65
C LYS A 1 -9.24 -31.75 32.44
N LEU A 2 -8.64 -31.45 33.62
CA LEU A 2 -8.98 -30.22 34.37
C LEU A 2 -8.42 -28.93 33.75
N GLN A 3 -7.20 -28.98 33.19
CA GLN A 3 -6.61 -27.84 32.47
C GLN A 3 -7.40 -27.51 31.21
N ASP A 4 -7.76 -28.51 30.41
CA ASP A 4 -8.59 -28.33 29.20
C ASP A 4 -9.94 -27.67 29.53
N TYR A 5 -10.59 -28.10 30.62
CA TYR A 5 -11.84 -27.49 31.07
C TYR A 5 -11.68 -26.02 31.49
N LYS A 6 -10.60 -25.68 32.20
CA LYS A 6 -10.30 -24.28 32.56
C LYS A 6 -9.97 -23.42 31.33
N HIS A 7 -9.30 -23.99 30.34
CA HIS A 7 -9.04 -23.31 29.07
C HIS A 7 -10.33 -23.06 28.30
N GLU A 8 -11.25 -24.03 28.26
CA GLU A 8 -12.56 -23.86 27.61
C GLU A 8 -13.39 -22.75 28.27
N GLN A 9 -13.53 -22.77 29.59
CA GLN A 9 -14.25 -21.72 30.31
C GLN A 9 -13.65 -20.33 30.10
N THR A 10 -12.32 -20.25 29.98
CA THR A 10 -11.62 -19.00 29.69
C THR A 10 -11.92 -18.52 28.27
N ARG A 11 -11.93 -19.41 27.28
CA ARG A 11 -12.31 -19.10 25.89
C ARG A 11 -13.75 -18.59 25.81
N GLU A 12 -14.70 -19.32 26.39
CA GLU A 12 -16.12 -18.94 26.42
C GLU A 12 -16.31 -17.54 27.02
N ARG A 13 -15.62 -17.25 28.13
CA ARG A 13 -15.68 -15.95 28.78
C ARG A 13 -15.09 -14.83 27.92
N ILE A 14 -13.96 -15.08 27.24
CA ILE A 14 -13.37 -14.10 26.31
C ILE A 14 -14.33 -13.84 25.14
N THR A 15 -14.94 -14.90 24.58
CA THR A 15 -15.92 -14.78 23.49
C THR A 15 -17.14 -13.97 23.92
N GLN A 16 -17.67 -14.20 25.12
CA GLN A 16 -18.78 -13.41 25.66
C GLN A 16 -18.41 -11.92 25.78
N ILE A 17 -17.27 -11.61 26.41
CA ILE A 17 -16.80 -10.23 26.55
C ILE A 17 -16.61 -9.58 25.18
N TYR A 18 -16.05 -10.30 24.21
CA TYR A 18 -15.86 -9.78 22.86
C TYR A 18 -17.20 -9.46 22.18
N ASN A 19 -18.19 -10.35 22.27
CA ASN A 19 -19.52 -10.11 21.73
C ASN A 19 -20.20 -8.89 22.37
N GLU A 20 -20.09 -8.74 23.71
CA GLU A 20 -20.59 -7.55 24.41
C GLU A 20 -19.91 -6.25 23.93
N VAL A 21 -18.60 -6.30 23.65
CA VAL A 21 -17.87 -5.16 23.06
C VAL A 21 -18.40 -4.84 21.65
N LEU A 22 -18.70 -5.84 20.83
CA LEU A 22 -19.25 -5.61 19.49
C LEU A 22 -20.64 -4.97 19.51
N GLU A 23 -21.49 -5.37 20.46
CA GLU A 23 -22.84 -4.80 20.64
C GLU A 23 -22.80 -3.39 21.22
N SER A 24 -21.84 -3.12 22.11
CA SER A 24 -21.68 -1.84 22.81
C SER A 24 -20.28 -1.24 22.61
N PRO A 25 -19.90 -0.86 21.37
CA PRO A 25 -18.52 -0.54 21.03
C PRO A 25 -18.01 0.77 21.63
N ASN A 26 -18.87 1.60 22.21
CA ASN A 26 -18.48 2.82 22.92
C ASN A 26 -18.38 2.62 24.45
N ASN A 27 -18.67 1.42 24.96
CA ASN A 27 -18.56 1.11 26.37
C ASN A 27 -17.08 0.88 26.76
N ILE A 28 -16.47 1.91 27.33
CA ILE A 28 -15.04 1.90 27.73
C ILE A 28 -14.74 0.82 28.78
N ALA A 29 -15.69 0.48 29.66
CA ALA A 29 -15.48 -0.56 30.66
C ALA A 29 -15.36 -1.94 30.03
N LEU A 30 -16.21 -2.24 29.04
CA LEU A 30 -16.13 -3.51 28.29
C LEU A 30 -14.84 -3.61 27.47
N GLN A 31 -14.44 -2.53 26.80
CA GLN A 31 -13.17 -2.48 26.09
C GLN A 31 -11.96 -2.70 27.01
N LYS A 32 -11.95 -2.04 28.18
CA LYS A 32 -10.89 -2.22 29.18
C LYS A 32 -10.84 -3.67 29.65
N ARG A 33 -12.00 -4.28 29.91
CA ARG A 33 -12.08 -5.69 30.30
C ARG A 33 -11.53 -6.61 29.22
N LEU A 34 -11.88 -6.39 27.95
CA LEU A 34 -11.33 -7.15 26.82
C LEU A 34 -9.81 -7.03 26.75
N LYS A 35 -9.27 -5.81 26.90
CA LYS A 35 -7.83 -5.56 26.94
C LYS A 35 -7.11 -6.32 28.04
N GLU A 36 -7.71 -6.39 29.23
CA GLU A 36 -7.13 -7.07 30.39
C GLU A 36 -7.10 -8.60 30.21
N VAL A 37 -8.15 -9.19 29.63
CA VAL A 37 -8.28 -10.66 29.54
C VAL A 37 -7.76 -11.25 28.24
N ALA A 38 -7.74 -10.45 27.17
CA ALA A 38 -7.34 -10.87 25.82
C ALA A 38 -6.73 -9.68 25.03
N PRO A 39 -5.52 -9.22 25.41
CA PRO A 39 -4.91 -8.01 24.84
C PRO A 39 -4.69 -8.08 23.32
N GLU A 40 -4.32 -9.25 22.78
CA GLU A 40 -4.16 -9.40 21.32
C GLU A 40 -5.48 -9.28 20.55
N LEU A 41 -6.58 -9.79 21.13
CA LEU A 41 -7.91 -9.66 20.54
C LEU A 41 -8.42 -8.21 20.67
N TYR A 42 -8.07 -7.53 21.76
CA TYR A 42 -8.32 -6.10 21.90
C TYR A 42 -7.59 -5.29 20.83
N ASP A 43 -6.32 -5.58 20.56
CA ASP A 43 -5.55 -4.89 19.51
C ASP A 43 -6.16 -5.12 18.12
N LEU A 44 -6.63 -6.33 17.83
CA LEU A 44 -7.34 -6.63 16.58
C LEU A 44 -8.69 -5.87 16.48
N TYR A 45 -9.43 -5.79 17.58
CA TYR A 45 -10.65 -4.99 17.67
C TYR A 45 -10.37 -3.50 17.42
N GLN A 46 -9.34 -2.94 18.07
CA GLN A 46 -8.94 -1.54 17.87
C GLN A 46 -8.53 -1.29 16.41
N PHE A 47 -7.82 -2.23 15.78
CA PHE A 47 -7.46 -2.15 14.37
C PHE A 47 -8.69 -2.09 13.46
N ALA A 48 -9.69 -2.94 13.69
CA ALA A 48 -10.93 -2.93 12.91
C ALA A 48 -11.66 -1.57 13.04
N ARG A 49 -11.76 -1.03 14.26
CA ARG A 49 -12.37 0.28 14.52
C ARG A 49 -11.59 1.44 13.89
N ALA A 50 -10.26 1.39 13.93
CA ALA A 50 -9.41 2.38 13.26
C ALA A 50 -9.62 2.35 11.74
N SER A 51 -9.81 1.15 11.17
CA SER A 51 -10.07 0.94 9.74
C SER A 51 -11.40 1.53 9.29
N GLU A 52 -12.47 1.30 10.05
CA GLU A 52 -13.79 1.89 9.78
C GLU A 52 -13.75 3.43 9.75
N ARG A 53 -12.87 4.03 10.55
CA ARG A 53 -12.81 5.47 10.78
C ARG A 53 -11.70 6.17 10.01
N ASN A 54 -10.85 5.43 9.30
CA ASN A 54 -9.59 5.93 8.76
C ASN A 54 -8.75 6.69 9.81
N ASP A 55 -8.69 6.16 11.04
CA ASP A 55 -8.03 6.84 12.17
C ASP A 55 -6.51 6.60 12.14
N ALA A 56 -5.79 7.49 11.45
CA ALA A 56 -4.33 7.43 11.34
C ALA A 56 -3.64 7.48 12.72
N ASN A 57 -4.19 8.18 13.71
CA ASN A 57 -3.58 8.26 15.03
C ASN A 57 -3.68 6.93 15.76
N GLU A 58 -4.81 6.22 15.61
CA GLU A 58 -4.97 4.90 16.21
C GLU A 58 -4.07 3.87 15.53
N PHE A 59 -3.94 3.90 14.19
CA PHE A 59 -2.95 3.06 13.50
C PHE A 59 -1.51 3.36 13.95
N LYS A 60 -1.17 4.63 14.18
CA LYS A 60 0.14 4.98 14.73
C LYS A 60 0.38 4.32 16.09
N LYS A 61 -0.61 4.29 16.98
CA LYS A 61 -0.47 3.60 18.27
C LYS A 61 -0.35 2.08 18.09
N LEU A 62 -1.21 1.50 17.25
CA LEU A 62 -1.24 0.06 16.98
C LEU A 62 0.01 -0.46 16.26
N SER A 63 0.78 0.42 15.60
CA SER A 63 2.13 0.09 15.09
C SER A 63 3.11 -0.34 16.19
N GLN A 64 2.77 -0.16 17.46
CA GLN A 64 3.55 -0.59 18.61
C GLN A 64 2.92 -1.80 19.35
N SER A 65 1.90 -2.43 18.73
CA SER A 65 1.25 -3.63 19.29
C SER A 65 2.23 -4.79 19.42
N SER A 66 2.05 -5.62 20.45
CA SER A 66 2.75 -6.90 20.60
C SER A 66 2.21 -8.00 19.67
N ASN A 67 1.02 -7.78 19.08
CA ASN A 67 0.48 -8.66 18.05
C ASN A 67 1.12 -8.27 16.70
N GLU A 68 2.04 -9.10 16.21
CA GLU A 68 2.81 -8.81 14.98
C GLU A 68 1.93 -8.64 13.73
N ILE A 69 0.76 -9.29 13.66
CA ILE A 69 -0.19 -9.10 12.56
C ILE A 69 -0.77 -7.68 12.63
N VAL A 70 -1.31 -7.29 13.79
CA VAL A 70 -1.89 -5.95 14.00
C VAL A 70 -0.84 -4.87 13.76
N LYS A 71 0.35 -5.04 14.32
CA LYS A 71 1.49 -4.13 14.14
C LYS A 71 1.81 -3.94 12.65
N THR A 72 2.00 -5.02 11.91
CA THR A 72 2.34 -4.97 10.48
C THR A 72 1.30 -4.19 9.67
N PHE A 73 0.02 -4.51 9.86
CA PHE A 73 -1.04 -3.84 9.12
C PHE A 73 -1.22 -2.39 9.59
N ALA A 74 -1.03 -2.10 10.88
CA ALA A 74 -1.12 -0.75 11.41
C ALA A 74 0.01 0.17 10.93
N GLU A 75 1.25 -0.34 10.85
CA GLU A 75 2.39 0.37 10.24
C GLU A 75 2.08 0.79 8.81
N TYR A 76 1.58 -0.16 8.00
CA TYR A 76 1.15 0.11 6.63
C TYR A 76 0.00 1.12 6.56
N SER A 77 -1.08 0.90 7.32
CA SER A 77 -2.26 1.78 7.31
C SER A 77 -1.90 3.20 7.75
N TYR A 78 -1.03 3.34 8.75
CA TYR A 78 -0.51 4.65 9.16
C TYR A 78 0.30 5.31 8.05
N ALA A 79 1.25 4.60 7.43
CA ALA A 79 2.05 5.12 6.32
C ALA A 79 1.17 5.57 5.14
N SER A 80 0.16 4.76 4.81
CA SER A 80 -0.80 5.00 3.73
C SER A 80 -1.63 6.27 3.98
N LEU A 81 -2.28 6.36 5.14
CA LEU A 81 -3.15 7.49 5.48
C LEU A 81 -2.37 8.78 5.73
N SER A 82 -1.16 8.69 6.29
CA SER A 82 -0.26 9.85 6.45
C SER A 82 0.38 10.29 5.13
N ARG A 83 0.25 9.48 4.07
CA ARG A 83 0.86 9.72 2.75
C ARG A 83 2.38 9.92 2.84
N ASP A 84 3.02 9.27 3.80
CA ASP A 84 4.46 9.36 4.02
C ASP A 84 5.18 8.30 3.18
N LYS A 85 5.78 8.74 2.07
CA LYS A 85 6.56 7.89 1.16
C LYS A 85 7.70 7.14 1.85
N ASN A 86 8.33 7.76 2.85
CA ASN A 86 9.45 7.13 3.57
C ASN A 86 8.97 5.98 4.46
N LEU A 87 7.77 6.08 5.01
CA LEU A 87 7.17 5.00 5.80
C LEU A 87 6.67 3.89 4.88
N LEU A 88 6.05 4.23 3.74
CA LEU A 88 5.61 3.25 2.74
C LEU A 88 6.78 2.42 2.21
N GLY A 89 7.89 3.05 1.85
CA GLY A 89 9.08 2.35 1.34
C GLY A 89 9.74 1.37 2.33
N LYS A 90 9.34 1.37 3.60
CA LYS A 90 9.90 0.49 4.65
C LYS A 90 9.07 -0.75 4.95
N SER A 91 7.86 -0.91 4.38
CA SER A 91 7.01 -2.06 4.70
C SER A 91 7.54 -3.37 4.10
N PRO A 92 7.89 -4.38 4.90
CA PRO A 92 8.45 -5.64 4.39
C PRO A 92 7.39 -6.60 3.86
N ILE A 93 6.21 -6.66 4.51
CA ILE A 93 5.16 -7.65 4.22
C ILE A 93 4.23 -7.16 3.10
N LEU A 94 4.01 -5.86 2.99
CA LEU A 94 3.16 -5.25 1.96
C LEU A 94 3.99 -4.48 0.92
N LYS A 95 5.24 -4.88 0.72
CA LYS A 95 6.24 -4.16 -0.09
C LYS A 95 5.72 -3.73 -1.47
N GLU A 96 5.09 -4.63 -2.23
CA GLU A 96 4.59 -4.29 -3.57
C GLU A 96 3.41 -3.32 -3.52
N MET A 97 2.51 -3.48 -2.55
CA MET A 97 1.38 -2.56 -2.36
C MET A 97 1.87 -1.17 -1.91
N SER A 98 2.80 -1.13 -0.97
CA SER A 98 3.43 0.11 -0.52
C SER A 98 4.19 0.81 -1.65
N ALA A 99 4.92 0.05 -2.48
CA ALA A 99 5.60 0.59 -3.65
C ALA A 99 4.62 1.19 -4.66
N LEU A 100 3.47 0.55 -4.90
CA LEU A 100 2.42 1.11 -5.77
C LEU A 100 1.82 2.40 -5.21
N GLN A 101 1.57 2.46 -3.90
CA GLN A 101 1.08 3.69 -3.27
C GLN A 101 2.13 4.80 -3.31
N GLU A 102 3.40 4.48 -3.03
CA GLU A 102 4.51 5.43 -3.16
C GLU A 102 4.59 5.98 -4.59
N VAL A 103 4.51 5.11 -5.60
CA VAL A 103 4.49 5.48 -7.03
C VAL A 103 3.33 6.42 -7.34
N ASN A 104 2.12 6.14 -6.84
CA ASN A 104 0.98 7.02 -7.03
C ASN A 104 1.25 8.42 -6.43
N LEU A 105 1.78 8.50 -5.21
CA LEU A 105 2.15 9.77 -4.59
C LEU A 105 3.22 10.53 -5.39
N LEU A 106 4.20 9.82 -5.94
CA LEU A 106 5.24 10.41 -6.80
C LEU A 106 4.65 10.93 -8.13
N TYR A 107 3.68 10.24 -8.72
CA TYR A 107 3.01 10.72 -9.92
C TYR A 107 2.13 11.94 -9.65
N GLU A 108 1.49 12.03 -8.49
CA GLU A 108 0.72 13.21 -8.08
C GLU A 108 1.60 14.47 -7.93
N GLU A 109 2.88 14.33 -7.59
CA GLU A 109 3.83 15.45 -7.57
C GLU A 109 4.10 16.04 -8.95
N ASN A 110 3.89 15.25 -10.02
CA ASN A 110 3.99 15.65 -11.43
C ASN A 110 5.29 16.42 -11.79
N SER A 111 6.40 16.08 -11.12
CA SER A 111 7.73 16.64 -11.42
C SER A 111 8.58 15.60 -12.15
N LYS A 112 9.52 16.06 -12.99
CA LYS A 112 10.43 15.16 -13.73
C LYS A 112 11.19 14.22 -12.78
N ASP A 113 11.63 14.73 -11.64
CA ASP A 113 12.35 13.94 -10.62
C ASP A 113 11.44 12.92 -9.93
N ALA A 114 10.20 13.28 -9.61
CA ALA A 114 9.25 12.35 -9.00
C ALA A 114 8.84 11.25 -9.97
N ILE A 115 8.57 11.59 -11.24
CA ILE A 115 8.32 10.60 -12.31
C ILE A 115 9.51 9.65 -12.46
N LYS A 116 10.75 10.17 -12.46
CA LYS A 116 11.96 9.34 -12.51
C LYS A 116 12.06 8.38 -11.31
N LYS A 117 11.78 8.85 -10.08
CA LYS A 117 11.75 8.00 -8.88
C LYS A 117 10.67 6.94 -8.94
N ALA A 118 9.48 7.27 -9.46
CA ALA A 118 8.39 6.32 -9.63
C ALA A 118 8.80 5.17 -10.56
N HIS A 119 9.39 5.49 -11.72
CA HIS A 119 9.92 4.50 -12.66
C HIS A 119 11.04 3.64 -12.06
N GLN A 120 11.92 4.24 -11.26
CA GLN A 120 12.93 3.49 -10.52
C GLN A 120 12.31 2.49 -9.54
N SER A 121 11.30 2.90 -8.76
CA SER A 121 10.59 2.01 -7.82
C SER A 121 9.92 0.84 -8.56
N LEU A 122 9.16 1.12 -9.63
CA LEU A 122 8.49 0.11 -10.46
C LEU A 122 9.47 -0.87 -11.14
N SER A 123 10.71 -0.46 -11.37
CA SER A 123 11.74 -1.31 -11.99
C SER A 123 12.30 -2.36 -11.03
N THR A 124 12.07 -2.22 -9.72
CA THR A 124 12.54 -3.19 -8.71
C THR A 124 11.58 -4.36 -8.47
N ILE A 125 10.37 -4.30 -9.03
CA ILE A 125 9.33 -5.32 -8.79
C ILE A 125 9.55 -6.52 -9.73
N PRO A 126 9.58 -7.76 -9.20
CA PRO A 126 9.88 -8.95 -10.00
C PRO A 126 8.77 -9.26 -11.02
N LEU A 127 9.17 -9.91 -12.12
CA LEU A 127 8.25 -10.39 -13.17
C LEU A 127 7.23 -11.42 -12.65
N SER A 128 7.56 -12.10 -11.55
CA SER A 128 6.68 -13.07 -10.89
C SER A 128 5.59 -12.42 -10.02
N SER A 129 5.58 -11.10 -9.87
CA SER A 129 4.56 -10.40 -9.09
C SER A 129 3.16 -10.61 -9.69
N SER A 130 2.17 -10.87 -8.85
CA SER A 130 0.76 -10.89 -9.25
C SER A 130 0.25 -9.53 -9.75
N LEU A 131 0.97 -8.45 -9.44
CA LEU A 131 0.65 -7.08 -9.85
C LEU A 131 1.40 -6.65 -11.11
N TYR A 132 2.19 -7.53 -11.72
CA TYR A 132 3.09 -7.20 -12.84
C TYR A 132 2.39 -6.52 -14.02
N ALA A 133 1.16 -6.93 -14.35
CA ALA A 133 0.39 -6.32 -15.44
C ALA A 133 0.10 -4.84 -15.19
N ILE A 134 -0.35 -4.50 -13.98
CA ILE A 134 -0.64 -3.11 -13.59
C ILE A 134 0.65 -2.30 -13.54
N ILE A 135 1.71 -2.87 -12.97
CA ILE A 135 3.04 -2.25 -12.91
C ILE A 135 3.58 -1.93 -14.30
N SER A 136 3.38 -2.84 -15.26
CA SER A 136 3.83 -2.65 -16.65
C SER A 136 3.14 -1.47 -17.32
N VAL A 137 1.84 -1.29 -17.06
CA VAL A 137 1.12 -0.10 -17.52
C VAL A 137 1.67 1.17 -16.86
N LEU A 138 1.88 1.14 -15.54
CA LEU A 138 2.40 2.31 -14.79
C LEU A 138 3.80 2.73 -15.25
N LYS A 139 4.64 1.81 -15.71
CA LYS A 139 5.97 2.12 -16.29
C LYS A 139 5.92 2.99 -17.55
N HIS A 140 4.77 3.15 -18.18
CA HIS A 140 4.59 4.07 -19.31
C HIS A 140 3.96 5.41 -18.91
N TYR A 141 3.51 5.54 -17.66
CA TYR A 141 2.85 6.76 -17.19
C TYR A 141 3.84 7.92 -17.02
N GLY A 142 3.41 9.13 -17.41
CA GLY A 142 4.24 10.34 -17.33
C GLY A 142 5.47 10.34 -18.26
N MET A 143 5.62 9.33 -19.13
CA MET A 143 6.56 9.40 -20.24
C MET A 143 6.00 10.39 -21.26
N LEU A 144 6.60 11.58 -21.32
CA LEU A 144 6.50 12.38 -22.53
C LEU A 144 7.23 11.57 -23.60
N GLU A 145 6.53 11.11 -24.63
CA GLU A 145 7.18 10.66 -25.83
C GLU A 145 8.07 11.81 -26.31
N ASP A 146 9.39 11.66 -26.16
CA ASP A 146 10.25 12.17 -27.20
C ASP A 146 9.84 11.35 -28.43
N ILE A 147 8.86 11.87 -29.18
CA ILE A 147 8.62 11.46 -30.56
C ILE A 147 9.98 11.69 -31.20
N GLN A 148 10.76 10.61 -31.31
CA GLN A 148 12.00 10.60 -32.03
C GLN A 148 11.66 11.03 -33.46
N GLN A 149 11.87 12.32 -33.75
CA GLN A 149 12.02 12.77 -35.11
C GLN A 149 13.25 12.05 -35.65
N ASN A 150 12.99 10.93 -36.29
CA ASN A 150 13.96 10.10 -36.97
C ASN A 150 14.59 10.96 -38.09
N PRO A 151 15.84 11.44 -38.01
CA PRO A 151 16.44 12.22 -39.08
C PRO A 151 17.08 11.22 -40.04
N SER A 152 16.27 10.54 -40.84
CA SER A 152 16.78 9.57 -41.82
C SER A 152 15.87 9.48 -43.04
N LYS A 153 15.83 10.57 -43.82
CA LYS A 153 15.73 10.46 -45.29
C LYS A 153 16.18 11.76 -45.97
N PRO A 154 17.31 11.77 -46.70
CA PRO A 154 17.65 12.88 -47.57
C PRO A 154 16.86 12.73 -48.88
N THR A 155 15.81 13.52 -49.06
CA THR A 155 15.20 13.70 -50.39
C THR A 155 16.06 14.68 -51.17
N ASN A 156 17.07 14.16 -51.86
CA ASN A 156 17.80 14.90 -52.89
C ASN A 156 16.92 14.93 -54.16
N LEU A 157 16.17 16.02 -54.35
CA LEU A 157 15.51 16.32 -55.62
C LEU A 157 16.44 17.22 -56.45
N LYS A 158 17.45 16.62 -57.08
CA LYS A 158 18.07 17.21 -58.27
C LYS A 158 17.14 16.93 -59.45
N LYS A 159 16.42 17.96 -59.92
CA LYS A 159 15.87 17.96 -61.27
C LYS A 159 17.01 18.30 -62.22
N GLU A 160 17.60 17.28 -62.83
CA GLU A 160 18.44 17.47 -64.01
C GLU A 160 17.53 17.73 -65.22
N THR A 161 17.75 18.90 -65.79
CA THR A 161 17.32 19.32 -67.13
C THR A 161 17.85 18.33 -68.16
N ILE A 162 16.97 17.78 -69.01
CA ILE A 162 17.40 17.22 -70.29
C ILE A 162 16.54 17.87 -71.39
N GLN A 163 17.21 18.73 -72.16
CA GLN A 163 16.77 19.18 -73.47
C GLN A 163 16.96 18.06 -74.51
N GLY A 164 15.93 17.84 -75.33
CA GLY A 164 16.04 17.58 -76.78
C GLY A 164 16.25 16.13 -77.23
N THR A 165 15.25 15.55 -77.91
CA THR A 165 15.26 15.36 -79.39
C THR A 165 13.93 14.72 -79.85
N HIS A 166 13.15 15.46 -80.64
CA HIS A 166 12.68 15.11 -81.99
C HIS A 166 11.75 16.21 -82.51
#